data_AF-A0AAP5YDP5-F1
#
_entry.id   AF-A0AAP5YDP5-F1
#
_cell.length_a   1.000
_cell.length_b   1.000
_cell.length_c   1.000
_cell.angle_alpha   90.00
_cell.angle_beta   90.00
_cell.angle_gamma   90.00
#
_symmetry.space_group_name_H-M   'P 1'
#
loop_
_entity.id
_entity.type
_entity.pdbx_description
1 polymer ?
#
loop_
_entity_poly.entity_id
_entity_poly.type
_entity_poly.pdbx_seq_one_letter_code
_entity_poly.pdbx_strand_id
1 'polypeptide(L)'
;TKGHYPDGPFNRGANSKSSKIGLVTTHVVDEVNFFDGGEILTKQPDIRFGRLNFKDVGGNQGMKIKVPLDVEVWQNGRFVTNLDDNSTTANGAYYTSTPIWSNAPVNNAQLSGVAKMSVGRTNDIIASQIDAAREQIQFSLNLDHSGNQLPWLKYDWETSTPEEENPPTIVTFGIHRGNDRIIYRGEPNMLGLN
;
A
#
# COMPACT_ATOMS: atom_id res chain seq x y z
N THR A 1 -6.56 -2.32 17.71
CA THR A 1 -7.32 -1.97 16.49
C THR A 1 -8.80 -1.94 16.86
N LYS A 2 -9.46 -0.78 16.75
CA LYS A 2 -10.86 -0.57 17.17
C LYS A 2 -11.81 -0.33 15.98
N GLY A 3 -11.46 -0.86 14.80
CA GLY A 3 -12.43 -1.04 13.72
C GLY A 3 -13.08 -2.41 13.91
N HIS A 4 -14.39 -2.45 14.14
CA HIS A 4 -15.17 -3.66 13.91
C HIS A 4 -15.25 -3.87 12.40
N TYR A 5 -14.17 -4.39 11.81
CA TYR A 5 -14.19 -4.85 10.42
C TYR A 5 -15.22 -5.99 10.32
N PRO A 6 -16.21 -5.90 9.42
CA PRO A 6 -17.00 -7.05 9.05
C PRO A 6 -16.06 -8.13 8.51
N ASP A 7 -15.83 -9.19 9.27
CA ASP A 7 -15.04 -10.35 8.85
C ASP A 7 -15.96 -11.26 8.00
N GLY A 8 -15.91 -11.09 6.68
CA GLY A 8 -16.77 -11.82 5.75
C GLY A 8 -16.31 -11.76 4.29
N PRO A 9 -16.10 -12.90 3.59
CA PRO A 9 -15.76 -14.21 4.09
C PRO A 9 -14.33 -14.65 3.75
N PHE A 10 -13.64 -15.19 4.75
CA PHE A 10 -12.38 -15.92 4.63
C PHE A 10 -12.61 -17.41 4.37
N ASN A 11 -12.25 -17.94 3.20
CA ASN A 11 -12.26 -19.39 3.01
C ASN A 11 -11.03 -19.92 2.28
N ARG A 12 -9.97 -20.26 3.02
CA ARG A 12 -8.96 -21.24 2.58
C ARG A 12 -9.12 -22.54 3.39
N GLY A 13 -9.76 -23.55 2.79
CA GLY A 13 -9.68 -24.96 3.24
C GLY A 13 -10.44 -25.34 4.51
N ALA A 14 -10.61 -26.66 4.72
CA ALA A 14 -11.67 -27.28 5.52
C ALA A 14 -11.82 -26.73 6.96
N ASN A 15 -13.00 -26.13 7.21
CA ASN A 15 -13.60 -25.59 8.45
C ASN A 15 -14.04 -24.12 8.35
N SER A 16 -13.93 -23.47 7.19
CA SER A 16 -14.59 -22.18 7.01
C SER A 16 -16.11 -22.32 6.81
N LYS A 17 -16.90 -21.49 7.48
CA LYS A 17 -18.38 -21.48 7.47
C LYS A 17 -18.90 -20.96 6.12
N SER A 18 -18.75 -21.79 5.09
CA SER A 18 -19.10 -21.67 3.67
C SER A 18 -19.83 -20.40 3.21
N SER A 19 -19.10 -19.51 2.54
CA SER A 19 -19.71 -18.66 1.52
C SER A 19 -19.84 -19.45 0.23
N LYS A 20 -21.02 -19.42 -0.39
CA LYS A 20 -21.28 -20.00 -1.71
C LYS A 20 -21.54 -18.83 -2.66
N ILE A 21 -20.57 -18.56 -3.51
CA ILE A 21 -20.68 -17.56 -4.55
C ILE A 21 -21.41 -18.20 -5.72
N GLY A 22 -22.47 -17.52 -6.14
CA GLY A 22 -23.24 -17.85 -7.33
C GLY A 22 -23.49 -16.60 -8.17
N LEU A 23 -24.03 -16.81 -9.36
CA LEU A 23 -24.41 -15.78 -10.30
C LEU A 23 -25.87 -15.36 -10.06
N VAL A 24 -26.18 -14.10 -10.35
CA VAL A 24 -27.56 -13.63 -10.44
C VAL A 24 -27.75 -12.96 -11.80
N THR A 25 -28.79 -13.35 -12.53
CA THR A 25 -29.14 -12.70 -13.79
C THR A 25 -29.90 -11.42 -13.47
N THR A 26 -29.32 -10.25 -13.76
CA THR A 26 -29.94 -8.95 -13.45
C THR A 26 -30.77 -8.39 -14.59
N HIS A 27 -30.58 -8.86 -15.83
CA HIS A 27 -31.38 -8.54 -17.01
C HIS A 27 -31.49 -9.78 -17.92
N VAL A 28 -32.73 -10.19 -18.20
CA VAL A 28 -33.05 -11.37 -19.03
C VAL A 28 -33.36 -10.86 -20.43
N VAL A 29 -32.39 -10.97 -21.36
CA VAL A 29 -32.58 -10.60 -22.78
C VAL A 29 -33.08 -11.80 -23.60
N ASP A 30 -32.98 -13.00 -23.03
CA ASP A 30 -33.45 -14.27 -23.57
C ASP A 30 -33.78 -15.18 -22.36
N GLU A 31 -34.67 -16.17 -22.47
CA GLU A 31 -35.20 -17.03 -21.38
C GLU A 31 -34.15 -17.93 -20.66
N VAL A 32 -32.92 -17.45 -20.49
CA VAL A 32 -31.83 -18.10 -19.76
C VAL A 32 -32.16 -18.09 -18.27
N ASN A 33 -32.64 -19.24 -17.80
CA ASN A 33 -32.86 -19.54 -16.39
C ASN A 33 -31.76 -20.48 -15.90
N PHE A 34 -31.29 -20.27 -14.67
CA PHE A 34 -30.50 -21.26 -13.96
C PHE A 34 -31.46 -22.31 -13.38
N PHE A 35 -31.16 -23.59 -13.62
CA PHE A 35 -31.88 -24.72 -13.03
C PHE A 35 -30.95 -25.49 -12.10
N ASP A 36 -31.51 -26.13 -11.08
CA ASP A 36 -30.83 -27.10 -10.21
C ASP A 36 -29.47 -26.63 -9.63
N GLY A 37 -29.39 -25.36 -9.21
CA GLY A 37 -28.16 -24.81 -8.61
C GLY A 37 -27.08 -24.44 -9.64
N GLY A 38 -27.41 -24.36 -10.93
CA GLY A 38 -26.50 -23.97 -12.01
C GLY A 38 -25.94 -22.55 -11.89
N GLU A 39 -26.52 -21.73 -11.03
CA GLU A 39 -25.99 -20.43 -10.65
C GLU A 39 -24.78 -20.52 -9.72
N ILE A 40 -24.60 -21.64 -9.01
CA ILE A 40 -23.50 -21.82 -8.05
C ILE A 40 -22.22 -22.23 -8.79
N LEU A 41 -21.13 -21.52 -8.52
CA LEU A 41 -19.83 -21.89 -9.07
C LEU A 41 -19.38 -23.26 -8.52
N THR A 42 -19.19 -24.24 -9.41
CA THR A 42 -18.71 -25.59 -9.06
C THR A 42 -17.32 -25.57 -8.43
N LYS A 43 -16.51 -24.55 -8.75
CA LYS A 43 -15.26 -24.21 -8.07
C LYS A 43 -15.36 -22.80 -7.50
N GLN A 44 -15.32 -22.69 -6.18
CA GLN A 44 -15.36 -21.40 -5.49
C GLN A 44 -14.03 -20.63 -5.69
N PRO A 45 -14.08 -19.34 -6.02
CA PRO A 45 -12.87 -18.52 -6.11
C PRO A 45 -12.25 -18.31 -4.73
N ASP A 46 -10.94 -18.10 -4.71
CA ASP A 46 -10.23 -17.66 -3.51
C ASP A 46 -10.43 -16.14 -3.36
N ILE A 47 -11.29 -15.74 -2.42
CA ILE A 47 -11.51 -14.34 -2.07
C ILE A 47 -10.64 -13.99 -0.88
N ARG A 48 -9.90 -12.90 -1.02
CA ARG A 48 -8.99 -12.38 0.00
C ARG A 48 -9.31 -10.92 0.25
N PHE A 49 -9.22 -10.49 1.51
CA PHE A 49 -9.15 -9.08 1.84
C PHE A 49 -7.71 -8.60 1.64
N GLY A 50 -7.51 -7.62 0.77
CA GLY A 50 -6.20 -7.13 0.38
C GLY A 50 -6.09 -5.62 0.47
N ARG A 51 -4.85 -5.14 0.46
CA ARG A 51 -4.50 -3.72 0.43
C ARG A 51 -3.23 -3.50 -0.35
N LEU A 52 -3.04 -2.28 -0.83
CA LEU A 52 -1.77 -1.85 -1.41
C LEU A 52 -0.95 -1.13 -0.35
N ASN A 53 0.25 -1.60 -0.02
CA ASN A 53 1.13 -1.00 0.98
C ASN A 53 2.27 -0.24 0.31
N PHE A 54 2.34 1.07 0.53
CA PHE A 54 3.32 1.96 -0.08
C PHE A 54 4.35 2.40 0.98
N LYS A 55 5.60 1.97 0.85
CA LYS A 55 6.55 2.05 1.98
C LYS A 55 7.30 3.36 2.01
N ASP A 56 7.43 3.92 3.21
CA ASP A 56 8.29 5.08 3.48
C ASP A 56 9.74 4.81 3.07
N VAL A 57 10.37 5.84 2.50
CA VAL A 57 11.76 5.77 2.05
C VAL A 57 12.50 7.09 2.26
N GLY A 58 13.82 6.97 2.39
CA GLY A 58 14.72 8.11 2.48
C GLY A 58 15.88 7.97 1.50
N GLY A 59 16.33 9.10 0.99
CA GLY A 59 17.48 9.16 0.10
C GLY A 59 18.07 10.56 0.04
N ASN A 60 19.08 10.72 -0.80
CA ASN A 60 19.74 12.01 -0.95
C ASN A 60 18.89 12.94 -1.82
N GLN A 61 18.90 14.22 -1.50
CA GLN A 61 18.34 15.26 -2.36
C GLN A 61 18.96 15.18 -3.76
N GLY A 62 18.14 15.49 -4.76
CA GLY A 62 18.48 15.40 -6.18
C GLY A 62 18.51 13.98 -6.75
N MET A 63 18.42 12.94 -5.90
CA MET A 63 18.41 11.55 -6.38
C MET A 63 17.00 11.07 -6.69
N LYS A 64 16.91 10.16 -7.65
CA LYS A 64 15.72 9.33 -7.87
C LYS A 64 15.69 8.23 -6.80
N ILE A 65 14.62 8.20 -6.01
CA ILE A 65 14.43 7.23 -4.93
C ILE A 65 13.36 6.23 -5.39
N LYS A 66 13.69 4.94 -5.40
CA LYS A 66 12.71 3.88 -5.64
C LYS A 66 11.85 3.72 -4.40
N VAL A 67 10.53 3.76 -4.56
CA VAL A 67 9.57 3.61 -3.46
C VAL A 67 8.95 2.21 -3.57
N PRO A 68 9.20 1.30 -2.61
CA PRO A 68 8.64 -0.03 -2.63
C PRO A 68 7.11 -0.02 -2.52
N LEU A 69 6.47 -0.85 -3.31
CA LEU A 69 5.03 -1.04 -3.33
C LEU A 69 4.72 -2.53 -3.25
N ASP A 70 3.90 -2.92 -2.28
CA ASP A 70 3.51 -4.31 -2.05
C ASP A 70 1.98 -4.46 -2.15
N VAL A 71 1.50 -5.53 -2.77
CA VAL A 71 0.12 -6.00 -2.56
C VAL A 71 0.13 -6.96 -1.39
N GLU A 72 -0.66 -6.65 -0.37
CA GLU A 72 -0.77 -7.45 0.85
C GLU A 72 -2.18 -8.04 0.97
N VAL A 73 -2.27 -9.20 1.61
CA VAL A 73 -3.51 -9.89 1.96
C VAL A 73 -3.55 -10.13 3.46
N TRP A 74 -4.73 -10.00 4.06
CA TRP A 74 -4.94 -10.35 5.46
C TRP A 74 -4.88 -11.86 5.62
N GLN A 75 -4.05 -12.35 6.54
CA GLN A 75 -3.90 -13.77 6.83
C GLN A 75 -3.43 -13.95 8.27
N ASN A 76 -4.12 -14.79 9.04
CA ASN A 76 -3.74 -15.15 10.41
C ASN A 76 -3.54 -13.92 11.33
N GLY A 77 -4.43 -12.93 11.24
CA GLY A 77 -4.42 -11.75 12.11
C GLY A 77 -3.40 -10.68 11.72
N ARG A 78 -2.79 -10.75 10.53
CA ARG A 78 -1.89 -9.71 10.02
C ARG A 78 -1.93 -9.63 8.50
N PHE A 79 -1.48 -8.51 7.95
CA PHE A 79 -1.21 -8.41 6.52
C PHE A 79 0.12 -9.09 6.18
N VAL A 80 0.13 -9.84 5.08
CA VAL A 80 1.32 -10.48 4.49
C VAL A 80 1.32 -10.22 2.99
N THR A 81 2.50 -10.15 2.37
CA THR A 81 2.59 -9.96 0.91
C THR A 81 1.87 -11.09 0.17
N ASN A 82 1.07 -10.72 -0.83
CA ASN A 82 0.42 -11.67 -1.73
C ASN A 82 1.42 -12.20 -2.77
N LEU A 83 2.16 -13.24 -2.41
CA LEU A 83 3.20 -13.83 -3.28
C LEU A 83 2.63 -14.40 -4.60
N ASP A 84 1.32 -14.63 -4.67
CA ASP A 84 0.65 -15.12 -5.88
C ASP A 84 0.40 -14.00 -6.92
N ASP A 85 0.57 -12.73 -6.56
CA ASP A 85 0.28 -11.61 -7.45
C ASP A 85 1.46 -11.28 -8.39
N ASN A 86 1.21 -11.35 -9.69
CA ASN A 86 2.15 -11.01 -10.75
C ASN A 86 1.54 -10.09 -11.82
N SER A 87 0.39 -9.47 -11.52
CA SER A 87 -0.43 -8.78 -12.52
C SER A 87 -0.98 -7.44 -12.07
N THR A 88 -1.14 -7.18 -10.76
CA THR A 88 -1.57 -5.85 -10.31
C THR A 88 -0.60 -4.79 -10.83
N THR A 89 -1.17 -3.74 -11.43
CA THR A 89 -0.41 -2.61 -11.94
C THR A 89 -0.84 -1.31 -11.29
N ALA A 90 0.12 -0.44 -11.03
CA ALA A 90 -0.10 0.89 -10.48
C ALA A 90 0.80 1.90 -11.20
N ASN A 91 0.30 3.09 -11.49
CA ASN A 91 1.02 4.17 -12.11
C ASN A 91 1.26 5.28 -11.09
N GLY A 92 2.53 5.58 -10.84
CA GLY A 92 2.97 6.62 -9.94
C GLY A 92 2.63 8.03 -10.40
N ALA A 93 2.12 8.22 -11.62
CA ALA A 93 1.61 9.51 -12.08
C ALA A 93 0.25 9.89 -11.45
N TYR A 94 -0.49 8.93 -10.90
CA TYR A 94 -1.75 9.19 -10.22
C TYR A 94 -1.52 9.25 -8.71
N TYR A 95 -1.20 10.44 -8.22
CA TYR A 95 -0.93 10.66 -6.80
C TYR A 95 -1.49 12.00 -6.32
N THR A 96 -1.64 12.11 -5.00
CA THR A 96 -1.71 13.38 -4.29
C THR A 96 -0.45 13.54 -3.45
N SER A 97 -0.05 14.79 -3.18
CA SER A 97 1.14 15.08 -2.38
C SER A 97 0.90 16.24 -1.44
N THR A 98 1.34 16.08 -0.19
CA THR A 98 1.31 17.12 0.83
C THR A 98 2.72 17.27 1.39
N PRO A 99 3.34 18.46 1.32
CA PRO A 99 4.63 18.68 1.97
C PRO A 99 4.45 18.64 3.48
N ILE A 100 5.19 17.76 4.16
CA ILE A 100 5.32 17.79 5.63
C ILE A 100 6.28 18.92 6.00
N TRP A 101 7.40 19.01 5.27
CA TRP A 101 8.37 20.10 5.36
C TRP A 101 9.15 20.20 4.05
N SER A 102 9.44 21.42 3.56
CA SER A 102 10.26 21.60 2.36
C SER A 102 11.01 22.94 2.39
N ASN A 103 12.26 22.93 1.89
CA ASN A 103 13.04 24.12 1.56
C ASN A 103 12.95 24.49 0.07
N ALA A 104 12.04 23.87 -0.68
CA ALA A 104 11.85 24.08 -2.12
C ALA A 104 10.53 24.82 -2.41
N PRO A 105 10.34 25.30 -3.65
CA PRO A 105 9.03 25.75 -4.12
C PRO A 105 7.96 24.65 -4.03
N VAL A 106 6.69 25.04 -4.08
CA VAL A 106 5.56 24.11 -4.13
C VAL A 106 5.68 23.20 -5.35
N ASN A 107 5.28 21.93 -5.21
CA ASN A 107 5.33 20.89 -6.25
C ASN A 107 6.75 20.53 -6.74
N ASN A 108 7.78 20.73 -5.91
CA ASN A 108 9.14 20.33 -6.26
C ASN A 108 9.31 18.80 -6.37
N ALA A 109 8.58 18.02 -5.57
CA ALA A 109 8.67 16.57 -5.57
C ALA A 109 7.51 15.92 -6.33
N GLN A 110 7.81 14.83 -7.02
CA GLN A 110 6.84 14.08 -7.82
C GLN A 110 7.09 12.57 -7.80
N LEU A 111 6.04 11.81 -8.02
CA LEU A 111 6.10 10.39 -8.31
C LEU A 111 6.03 10.13 -9.82
N SER A 112 6.61 9.02 -10.23
CA SER A 112 6.62 8.55 -11.62
C SER A 112 6.81 7.03 -11.67
N GLY A 113 6.73 6.47 -12.87
CA GLY A 113 6.92 5.04 -13.11
C GLY A 113 5.61 4.26 -13.11
N VAL A 114 5.64 3.09 -13.76
CA VAL A 114 4.53 2.14 -13.80
C VAL A 114 4.98 0.87 -13.10
N ALA A 115 4.45 0.66 -11.91
CA ALA A 115 4.57 -0.56 -11.14
C ALA A 115 3.78 -1.69 -11.78
N LYS A 116 4.46 -2.82 -11.99
CA LYS A 116 3.82 -4.11 -12.22
C LYS A 116 4.33 -5.07 -11.15
N MET A 117 3.41 -5.67 -10.40
CA MET A 117 3.78 -6.58 -9.32
C MET A 117 4.51 -7.81 -9.87
N SER A 118 5.54 -8.23 -9.14
CA SER A 118 6.18 -9.52 -9.28
C SER A 118 6.25 -10.16 -7.91
N VAL A 119 5.52 -11.26 -7.70
CA VAL A 119 5.42 -11.95 -6.41
C VAL A 119 4.92 -10.98 -5.31
N GLY A 120 3.92 -10.18 -5.65
CA GLY A 120 3.25 -9.20 -4.81
C GLY A 120 4.05 -7.95 -4.47
N ARG A 121 5.20 -7.71 -5.11
CA ARG A 121 6.08 -6.57 -4.82
C ARG A 121 6.64 -5.92 -6.07
N THR A 122 7.02 -4.65 -5.96
CA THR A 122 7.77 -3.90 -6.98
C THR A 122 8.49 -2.70 -6.38
N ASN A 123 9.50 -2.19 -7.08
CA ASN A 123 10.24 -0.96 -6.76
C ASN A 123 10.27 0.00 -7.96
N ASP A 124 9.29 -0.10 -8.85
CA ASP A 124 9.27 0.64 -10.12
C ASP A 124 8.63 2.03 -10.00
N ILE A 125 8.00 2.34 -8.85
CA ILE A 125 7.59 3.71 -8.53
C ILE A 125 8.82 4.50 -8.07
N ILE A 126 9.00 5.67 -8.67
CA ILE A 126 10.17 6.53 -8.44
C ILE A 126 9.70 7.89 -7.94
N ALA A 127 10.20 8.27 -6.77
CA ALA A 127 10.13 9.63 -6.28
C ALA A 127 11.34 10.45 -6.75
N SER A 128 11.10 11.68 -7.18
CA SER A 128 12.16 12.58 -7.68
C SER A 128 11.82 14.03 -7.37
N GLN A 129 12.82 14.90 -7.53
CA GLN A 129 12.70 16.34 -7.34
C GLN A 129 12.97 17.06 -8.67
N ILE A 130 12.31 18.21 -8.89
CA ILE A 130 12.63 19.14 -9.97
C ILE A 130 13.98 19.79 -9.67
N ASP A 131 14.09 20.44 -8.52
CA ASP A 131 15.33 21.01 -7.99
C ASP A 131 15.78 20.25 -6.74
N ALA A 132 17.08 20.00 -6.63
CA ALA A 132 17.63 19.30 -5.47
C ALA A 132 17.46 20.15 -4.20
N ALA A 133 16.64 19.68 -3.28
CA ALA A 133 16.37 20.37 -2.02
C ALA A 133 16.18 19.38 -0.87
N ARG A 134 16.36 19.85 0.35
CA ARG A 134 15.93 19.08 1.51
C ARG A 134 14.42 19.22 1.64
N GLU A 135 13.71 18.10 1.62
CA GLU A 135 12.26 18.07 1.85
C GLU A 135 11.77 16.69 2.27
N GLN A 136 10.61 16.68 2.92
CA GLN A 136 9.87 15.50 3.30
C GLN A 136 8.43 15.68 2.84
N ILE A 137 7.99 14.77 1.98
CA ILE A 137 6.71 14.84 1.29
C ILE A 137 5.95 13.57 1.58
N GLN A 138 4.69 13.72 1.98
CA GLN A 138 3.75 12.62 2.02
C GLN A 138 3.08 12.51 0.67
N PHE A 139 3.23 11.37 0.01
CA PHE A 139 2.48 11.02 -1.19
C PHE A 139 1.39 10.02 -0.84
N SER A 140 0.27 10.08 -1.55
CA SER A 140 -0.73 9.02 -1.54
C SER A 140 -1.02 8.59 -2.98
N LEU A 141 -0.94 7.30 -3.25
CA LEU A 141 -1.22 6.77 -4.59
C LEU A 141 -2.73 6.72 -4.82
N ASN A 142 -3.24 7.39 -5.84
CA ASN A 142 -4.68 7.47 -6.09
C ASN A 142 -5.22 6.15 -6.68
N LEU A 143 -6.01 5.43 -5.89
CA LEU A 143 -6.64 4.15 -6.24
C LEU A 143 -8.09 4.30 -6.73
N ASP A 144 -8.64 5.51 -6.74
CA ASP A 144 -10.00 5.78 -7.21
C ASP A 144 -10.17 5.49 -8.71
N HIS A 145 -11.41 5.46 -9.17
CA HIS A 145 -11.77 5.21 -10.56
C HIS A 145 -11.16 6.21 -11.56
N SER A 146 -10.79 7.41 -11.10
CA SER A 146 -10.12 8.44 -11.90
C SER A 146 -8.59 8.27 -11.97
N GLY A 147 -8.02 7.39 -11.16
CA GLY A 147 -6.58 7.12 -11.08
C GLY A 147 -6.26 5.69 -11.46
N ASN A 148 -5.73 4.91 -10.52
CA ASN A 148 -5.32 3.53 -10.75
C ASN A 148 -6.48 2.53 -10.86
N GLN A 149 -7.71 2.91 -10.51
CA GLN A 149 -8.90 2.06 -10.60
C GLN A 149 -8.78 0.76 -9.77
N LEU A 150 -8.18 0.86 -8.58
CA LEU A 150 -8.00 -0.24 -7.64
C LEU A 150 -8.68 0.05 -6.28
N PRO A 151 -9.95 0.49 -6.24
CA PRO A 151 -10.58 0.91 -4.98
C PRO A 151 -10.64 -0.21 -3.93
N TRP A 152 -10.66 -1.47 -4.34
CA TRP A 152 -10.63 -2.65 -3.46
C TRP A 152 -9.27 -2.91 -2.78
N LEU A 153 -8.24 -2.10 -3.06
CA LEU A 153 -6.94 -2.16 -2.38
C LEU A 153 -6.69 -0.95 -1.47
N LYS A 154 -7.70 -0.09 -1.27
CA LYS A 154 -7.69 0.94 -0.22
C LYS A 154 -7.73 0.28 1.16
N TYR A 155 -7.32 1.04 2.17
CA TYR A 155 -7.32 0.57 3.56
C TYR A 155 -7.40 1.78 4.49
N ASP A 156 -7.96 1.59 5.69
CA ASP A 156 -7.97 2.58 6.77
C ASP A 156 -6.55 2.69 7.36
N TRP A 157 -5.74 3.52 6.71
CA TRP A 157 -4.37 3.81 7.11
C TRP A 157 -4.36 4.78 8.29
N GLU A 158 -5.37 5.64 8.37
CA GLU A 158 -5.53 6.63 9.42
C GLU A 158 -6.79 6.38 10.24
N THR A 159 -6.61 5.75 11.40
CA THR A 159 -7.67 5.35 12.35
C THR A 159 -8.52 6.49 12.93
N SER A 160 -8.28 7.73 12.49
CA SER A 160 -9.03 8.92 12.86
C SER A 160 -10.40 8.99 12.17
N THR A 161 -10.56 8.32 11.02
CA THR A 161 -11.83 8.23 10.30
C THR A 161 -12.20 6.77 10.04
N PRO A 162 -13.49 6.45 9.79
CA PRO A 162 -13.90 5.10 9.41
C PRO A 162 -13.79 4.82 7.90
N GLU A 163 -13.24 5.74 7.12
CA GLU A 163 -13.14 5.63 5.65
C GLU A 163 -11.89 4.83 5.24
N GLU A 164 -11.89 4.26 4.05
CA GLU A 164 -10.68 3.61 3.50
C GLU A 164 -9.91 4.61 2.65
N GLU A 165 -8.62 4.79 2.93
CA GLU A 165 -7.78 5.76 2.24
C GLU A 165 -6.89 5.15 1.16
N ASN A 166 -6.44 6.04 0.27
CA ASN A 166 -5.33 5.80 -0.64
C ASN A 166 -4.04 5.57 0.17
N PRO A 167 -3.19 4.60 -0.21
CA PRO A 167 -2.02 4.25 0.58
C PRO A 167 -1.00 5.39 0.63
N PRO A 168 -0.65 5.86 1.83
CA PRO A 168 0.34 6.91 2.01
C PRO A 168 1.75 6.34 1.96
N THR A 169 2.71 7.21 1.63
CA THR A 169 4.15 7.00 1.83
C THR A 169 4.80 8.33 2.17
N ILE A 170 5.79 8.32 3.05
CA ILE A 170 6.65 9.46 3.32
C ILE A 170 7.96 9.26 2.58
N VAL A 171 8.27 10.19 1.67
CA VAL A 171 9.55 10.25 0.99
C VAL A 171 10.37 11.39 1.57
N THR A 172 11.56 11.06 2.08
CA THR A 172 12.51 12.04 2.62
C THR A 172 13.68 12.22 1.67
N PHE A 173 13.81 13.43 1.12
CA PHE A 173 14.99 13.89 0.38
C PHE A 173 15.90 14.66 1.33
N GLY A 174 16.96 13.99 1.79
CA GLY A 174 17.87 14.50 2.81
C GLY A 174 19.31 14.65 2.33
N ILE A 175 20.23 14.80 3.27
CA ILE A 175 21.67 14.74 3.01
C ILE A 175 22.16 13.39 3.51
N HIS A 176 22.91 12.64 2.69
CA HIS A 176 23.60 11.46 3.18
C HIS A 176 24.62 11.88 4.24
N ARG A 177 24.43 11.42 5.47
CA ARG A 177 25.52 11.34 6.44
C ARG A 177 25.89 9.86 6.53
N GLY A 178 26.80 9.41 5.66
CA GLY A 178 27.35 8.06 5.80
C GLY A 178 27.91 7.89 7.22
N ASN A 179 27.70 6.72 7.84
CA ASN A 179 28.09 6.36 9.21
C ASN A 179 28.46 7.56 10.11
N ASP A 180 27.47 8.10 10.82
CA ASP A 180 27.73 9.06 11.88
C ASP A 180 28.54 8.33 12.96
N ARG A 181 29.86 8.54 13.00
CA ARG A 181 30.67 7.98 14.08
C ARG A 181 30.18 8.65 15.37
N ILE A 182 29.64 7.85 16.28
CA ILE A 182 29.45 8.24 17.67
C ILE A 182 30.83 8.64 18.21
N ILE A 183 31.10 9.94 18.32
CA ILE A 183 32.23 10.41 19.11
C ILE A 183 31.73 10.37 20.55
N TYR A 184 32.05 9.28 21.25
CA TYR A 184 31.84 9.18 22.68
C TYR A 184 32.62 10.32 23.34
N ARG A 185 31.93 11.36 23.83
CA ARG A 185 32.51 12.27 24.80
C ARG A 185 32.26 11.63 26.17
N GLY A 186 33.21 10.81 26.61
CA GLY A 186 33.27 10.43 28.01
C GLY A 186 33.49 11.69 28.84
N GLU A 187 32.65 11.92 29.84
CA GLU A 187 33.04 12.79 30.93
C GLU A 187 33.72 11.94 32.01
N PRO A 188 34.91 12.35 32.50
CA PRO A 188 35.60 11.71 33.60
C PRO A 188 34.92 12.13 34.91
N ASN A 189 34.38 11.16 35.67
CA ASN A 189 34.39 11.07 37.15
C ASN A 189 33.34 10.08 37.69
N MET A 190 33.43 8.82 37.27
CA MET A 190 32.80 7.71 37.98
C MET A 190 33.85 6.99 38.84
N LEU A 191 34.17 7.54 40.00
CA LEU A 191 34.64 6.78 41.18
C LEU A 191 34.26 7.56 42.45
N GLY A 192 33.46 6.92 43.29
CA GLY A 192 33.06 7.46 44.59
C GLY A 192 32.11 6.51 45.30
N LEU A 193 32.62 5.34 45.66
CA LEU A 193 32.07 4.51 46.73
C LEU A 193 31.84 5.38 47.97
N ASN A 194 30.63 5.30 48.53
CA ASN A 194 30.36 4.99 49.95
C ASN A 194 28.88 4.67 50.12
#